data_AF-A0A6N7WCF1-F1
#
_entry.id   AF-A0A6N7WCF1-F1
#
_cell.length_a   1.000
_cell.length_b   1.000
_cell.length_c   1.000
_cell.angle_alpha   90.00
_cell.angle_beta   90.00
_cell.angle_gamma   90.00
#
_symmetry.space_group_name_H-M   'P 1'
#
loop_
_entity.id
_entity.type
_entity.pdbx_description
1 polymer ?
#
loop_
_entity_poly.entity_id
_entity_poly.type
_entity_poly.pdbx_seq_one_letter_code
_entity_poly.pdbx_strand_id
1 'polypeptide(L)'
;MVSAAVCDCRLFSMLPDVKYLYDNDRVDESYYGDYAYCVDSIFDYSPYRSDSNGCKRISSAADTLRTWAMFDQHSDTRSLKDIKEDFEKLLHDMTFSAQPQVKIGKIYPNDPCPCGSGKKYKKCCMNKTDDNKEDFIMAADRKKWLKDYPEDPDCRVEGHIYLSDFYDQKSIETDKLVYLALKHRQGFITQRETPEQMSKRQLYYLRRAFARYTERCQAEGIRTFQEYDDKYSIHYPSAVWLNYLMQLLKQEELSAELNEVTKFCAGR
;
A
#
# COMPACT_ATOMS: atom_id res chain seq x y z
N MET A 1 -12.40 -14.25 7.53
CA MET A 1 -11.85 -15.02 8.67
C MET A 1 -10.45 -15.56 8.39
N VAL A 2 -10.24 -16.36 7.33
CA VAL A 2 -8.89 -16.91 7.02
C VAL A 2 -7.90 -15.80 6.67
N SER A 3 -8.27 -14.85 5.81
CA SER A 3 -7.44 -13.70 5.47
C SER A 3 -7.01 -12.93 6.72
N ALA A 4 -7.97 -12.49 7.54
CA ALA A 4 -7.70 -11.79 8.80
C ALA A 4 -6.72 -12.58 9.70
N ALA A 5 -6.97 -13.88 9.94
CA ALA A 5 -6.07 -14.69 10.74
C ALA A 5 -4.66 -14.80 10.15
N VAL A 6 -4.51 -14.87 8.83
CA VAL A 6 -3.21 -14.85 8.15
C VAL A 6 -2.52 -13.50 8.37
N CYS A 7 -3.23 -12.37 8.22
CA CYS A 7 -2.64 -11.05 8.44
C CYS A 7 -2.30 -10.83 9.94
N ASP A 8 -3.10 -11.31 10.89
CA ASP A 8 -2.91 -11.15 12.35
C ASP A 8 -1.80 -12.08 12.89
N CYS A 9 -1.70 -13.30 12.37
CA CYS A 9 -0.64 -14.24 12.69
C CYS A 9 0.64 -14.04 11.85
N ARG A 10 0.64 -13.09 10.91
CA ARG A 10 1.77 -12.75 10.02
C ARG A 10 2.30 -13.96 9.23
N LEU A 11 1.39 -14.80 8.74
CA LEU A 11 1.73 -16.02 8.01
C LEU A 11 2.02 -15.72 6.53
N PHE A 12 3.18 -15.12 6.25
CA PHE A 12 3.56 -14.71 4.89
C PHE A 12 3.46 -15.84 3.86
N SER A 13 3.82 -17.08 4.24
CA SER A 13 3.75 -18.25 3.35
C SER A 13 2.34 -18.60 2.89
N MET A 14 1.29 -18.09 3.55
CA MET A 14 -0.12 -18.30 3.17
C MET A 14 -0.67 -17.17 2.30
N LEU A 15 0.14 -16.17 1.94
CA LEU A 15 -0.28 -15.11 1.01
C LEU A 15 -0.83 -15.64 -0.33
N PRO A 16 -0.24 -16.68 -0.97
CA PRO A 16 -0.80 -17.26 -2.18
C PRO A 16 -2.22 -17.82 -1.97
N ASP A 17 -2.48 -18.45 -0.81
CA ASP A 17 -3.81 -18.97 -0.47
C ASP A 17 -4.81 -17.83 -0.23
N VAL A 18 -4.39 -16.78 0.49
CA VAL A 18 -5.22 -15.58 0.69
C VAL A 18 -5.53 -14.92 -0.65
N LYS A 19 -4.53 -14.79 -1.52
CA LYS A 19 -4.70 -14.26 -2.87
C LYS A 19 -5.73 -15.07 -3.66
N TYR A 20 -5.63 -16.40 -3.63
CA TYR A 20 -6.61 -17.27 -4.27
C TYR A 20 -8.03 -17.02 -3.75
N LEU A 21 -8.21 -16.76 -2.46
CA LEU A 21 -9.52 -16.42 -1.90
C LEU A 21 -10.07 -15.11 -2.47
N TYR A 22 -9.23 -14.07 -2.60
CA TYR A 22 -9.63 -12.81 -3.24
C TYR A 22 -9.97 -12.99 -4.72
N ASP A 23 -9.11 -13.69 -5.48
CA ASP A 23 -9.30 -13.93 -6.91
C ASP A 23 -10.56 -14.77 -7.22
N ASN A 24 -11.17 -15.40 -6.21
CA ASN A 24 -12.39 -16.22 -6.32
C ASN A 24 -13.59 -15.66 -5.53
N ASP A 25 -13.58 -14.36 -5.18
CA ASP A 25 -14.66 -13.68 -4.45
C ASP A 25 -15.05 -14.39 -3.14
N ARG A 26 -14.08 -15.03 -2.47
CA ARG A 26 -14.27 -15.74 -1.20
C ARG A 26 -14.07 -14.83 0.02
N VAL A 27 -13.71 -13.57 -0.19
CA VAL A 27 -13.48 -12.57 0.85
C VAL A 27 -14.41 -11.39 0.62
N ASP A 28 -15.12 -10.96 1.67
CA ASP A 28 -15.89 -9.73 1.63
C ASP A 28 -14.94 -8.53 1.72
N GLU A 29 -14.62 -7.93 0.57
CA GLU A 29 -13.74 -6.76 0.47
C GLU A 29 -14.29 -5.53 1.21
N SER A 30 -15.61 -5.43 1.40
CA SER A 30 -16.21 -4.29 2.11
C SER A 30 -15.85 -4.31 3.60
N TYR A 31 -15.71 -5.51 4.17
CA TYR A 31 -15.38 -5.68 5.58
C TYR A 31 -13.87 -5.85 5.81
N TYR A 32 -13.20 -6.62 4.95
CA TYR A 32 -11.78 -6.98 5.14
C TYR A 32 -10.80 -6.12 4.33
N GLY A 33 -11.30 -5.25 3.45
CA GLY A 33 -10.45 -4.52 2.49
C GLY A 33 -9.98 -5.41 1.34
N ASP A 34 -9.34 -4.78 0.36
CA ASP A 34 -8.76 -5.46 -0.81
C ASP A 34 -7.52 -6.31 -0.44
N TYR A 35 -7.03 -7.10 -1.39
CA TYR A 35 -5.83 -7.92 -1.17
C TYR A 35 -4.62 -7.06 -0.76
N ALA A 36 -4.44 -5.89 -1.37
CA ALA A 36 -3.35 -4.98 -1.04
C ALA A 36 -3.40 -4.54 0.43
N TYR A 37 -4.59 -4.34 1.00
CA TYR A 37 -4.77 -4.08 2.43
C TYR A 37 -4.32 -5.24 3.32
N CYS A 38 -4.58 -6.51 2.96
CA CYS A 38 -4.02 -7.62 3.75
C CYS A 38 -2.50 -7.70 3.65
N VAL A 39 -1.93 -7.42 2.47
CA VAL A 39 -0.46 -7.36 2.32
C VAL A 39 0.14 -6.30 3.25
N ASP A 40 -0.38 -5.07 3.23
CA ASP A 40 0.07 -4.02 4.16
C ASP A 40 -0.09 -4.46 5.62
N SER A 41 -1.23 -5.07 5.92
CA SER A 41 -1.56 -5.54 7.25
C SER A 41 -0.54 -6.57 7.78
N ILE A 42 -0.04 -7.50 6.96
CA ILE A 42 0.95 -8.49 7.45
C ILE A 42 2.20 -7.82 8.03
N PHE A 43 2.58 -6.67 7.48
CA PHE A 43 3.78 -5.93 7.87
C PHE A 43 3.49 -4.75 8.82
N ASP A 44 2.24 -4.57 9.26
CA ASP A 44 1.89 -3.52 10.22
C ASP A 44 2.16 -3.99 11.67
N TYR A 45 3.12 -3.32 12.31
CA TYR A 45 3.50 -3.51 13.72
C TYR A 45 3.03 -2.36 14.62
N SER A 46 2.13 -1.50 14.13
CA SER A 46 1.58 -0.39 14.88
C SER A 46 0.91 -0.88 16.19
N PRO A 47 1.15 -0.20 17.33
CA PRO A 47 0.55 -0.58 18.61
C PRO A 47 -0.97 -0.40 18.63
N TYR A 48 -1.53 0.34 17.67
CA TYR A 48 -2.96 0.60 17.54
C TYR A 48 -3.73 -0.54 16.88
N ARG A 49 -3.04 -1.56 16.36
CA ARG A 49 -3.70 -2.75 15.82
C ARG A 49 -4.04 -3.69 16.99
N SER A 50 -5.34 -4.03 17.09
CA SER A 50 -5.96 -4.80 18.19
C SER A 50 -5.24 -6.11 18.53
N ASP A 51 -4.49 -6.64 17.57
CA ASP A 51 -3.90 -7.98 17.60
C ASP A 51 -2.37 -7.94 17.67
N SER A 52 -1.80 -6.88 18.24
CA SER A 52 -0.36 -6.75 18.55
C SER A 52 0.25 -7.93 19.32
N ASN A 53 -0.59 -8.82 19.87
CA ASN A 53 -0.17 -10.09 20.50
C ASN A 53 0.15 -11.22 19.52
N GLY A 54 -0.01 -11.04 18.21
CA GLY A 54 0.29 -12.05 17.20
C GLY A 54 -0.54 -13.32 17.36
N CYS A 55 -0.10 -14.40 16.71
CA CYS A 55 -0.79 -15.69 16.78
C CYS A 55 -0.72 -16.27 18.19
N LYS A 56 -1.83 -16.21 18.94
CA LYS A 56 -1.91 -16.80 20.28
C LYS A 56 -1.68 -18.30 20.18
N ARG A 57 -0.58 -18.77 20.77
CA ARG A 57 -0.31 -20.20 20.87
C ARG A 57 -1.41 -20.86 21.67
N ILE A 58 -2.13 -21.78 21.04
CA ILE A 58 -3.12 -22.61 21.73
C ILE A 58 -2.35 -23.68 22.50
N SER A 59 -2.21 -23.49 23.81
CA SER A 59 -1.61 -24.49 24.71
C SER A 59 -2.59 -25.60 25.08
N SER A 60 -3.88 -25.29 25.15
CA SER A 60 -4.96 -26.21 25.50
C SER A 60 -6.25 -25.77 24.79
N ALA A 61 -6.73 -26.61 23.86
CA ALA A 61 -7.98 -26.34 23.16
C ALA A 61 -9.16 -26.24 24.12
N ALA A 62 -9.17 -27.07 25.18
CA ALA A 62 -10.22 -27.05 26.19
C ALA A 62 -10.27 -25.70 26.94
N ASP A 63 -9.12 -25.14 27.31
CA ASP A 63 -9.07 -23.86 28.04
C ASP A 63 -9.52 -22.70 27.15
N THR A 64 -9.10 -22.69 25.87
CA THR A 64 -9.55 -21.69 24.90
C THR A 64 -11.06 -21.77 24.63
N LEU A 65 -11.62 -22.97 24.51
CA LEU A 65 -13.04 -23.16 24.23
C LEU A 65 -13.94 -22.80 25.42
N ARG A 66 -13.45 -22.90 26.66
CA ARG A 66 -14.22 -22.51 27.86
C ARG A 66 -14.61 -21.03 27.88
N THR A 67 -13.85 -20.16 27.21
CA THR A 67 -14.13 -18.71 27.16
C THR A 67 -15.06 -18.32 26.02
N TRP A 68 -15.54 -19.27 25.21
CA TRP A 68 -16.51 -18.96 24.15
C TRP A 68 -17.88 -18.75 24.76
N ALA A 69 -18.66 -17.81 24.21
CA ALA A 69 -19.96 -17.42 24.76
C ALA A 69 -20.96 -18.57 24.99
N MET A 70 -20.83 -19.68 24.25
CA MET A 70 -21.62 -20.90 24.44
C MET A 70 -21.21 -21.76 25.66
N PHE A 71 -20.01 -21.56 26.20
CA PHE A 71 -19.45 -22.26 27.37
C PHE A 71 -19.18 -21.33 28.55
N ASP A 72 -19.16 -20.02 28.33
CA ASP A 72 -18.99 -19.01 29.36
C ASP A 72 -20.26 -18.91 30.21
N GLN A 73 -20.15 -19.36 31.47
CA GLN A 73 -21.23 -19.26 32.46
C GLN A 73 -21.13 -17.99 33.32
N HIS A 74 -20.18 -17.10 33.03
CA HIS A 74 -20.02 -15.86 33.78
C HIS A 74 -20.69 -14.70 33.06
N SER A 75 -21.77 -14.20 33.66
CA SER A 75 -22.34 -12.89 33.32
C SER A 75 -21.23 -11.83 33.42
N ASP A 76 -20.98 -11.12 32.33
CA ASP A 76 -19.98 -10.05 32.19
C ASP A 76 -20.12 -9.05 33.37
N THR A 77 -19.25 -9.17 34.39
CA THR A 77 -19.19 -8.28 35.56
C THR A 77 -18.34 -7.04 35.27
N ARG A 78 -18.36 -6.51 34.05
CA ARG A 78 -17.69 -5.24 33.74
C ARG A 78 -18.58 -4.08 34.13
N SER A 79 -18.06 -3.19 34.96
CA SER A 79 -18.77 -2.02 35.44
C SER A 79 -18.84 -0.98 34.31
N LEU A 80 -19.94 -0.22 34.25
CA LEU A 80 -20.09 0.92 33.33
C LEU A 80 -18.96 1.95 33.47
N LYS A 81 -18.27 1.99 34.63
CA LYS A 81 -17.10 2.85 34.83
C LYS A 81 -15.89 2.39 34.02
N ASP A 82 -15.65 1.09 33.94
CA ASP A 82 -14.49 0.51 33.23
C ASP A 82 -14.60 0.80 31.73
N ILE A 83 -15.81 0.66 31.18
CA ILE A 83 -16.12 0.96 29.78
C ILE A 83 -15.92 2.47 29.47
N LYS A 84 -16.24 3.33 30.44
CA LYS A 84 -16.11 4.78 30.28
C LYS A 84 -14.65 5.24 30.30
N GLU A 85 -13.83 4.65 31.16
CA GLU A 85 -12.40 4.94 31.22
C GLU A 85 -11.66 4.51 29.95
N ASP A 86 -12.03 3.35 29.38
CA ASP A 86 -11.46 2.88 28.11
C ASP A 86 -11.86 3.80 26.94
N PHE A 87 -13.12 4.27 26.92
CA PHE A 87 -13.60 5.20 25.88
C PHE A 87 -12.92 6.58 25.95
N GLU A 88 -12.70 7.10 27.16
CA GLU A 88 -11.99 8.37 27.38
C GLU A 88 -10.51 8.29 26.96
N LYS A 89 -9.82 7.17 27.21
CA LYS A 89 -8.47 6.93 26.71
C LYS A 89 -8.42 6.91 25.17
N LEU A 90 -9.37 6.25 24.53
CA LEU A 90 -9.43 6.12 23.08
C LEU A 90 -9.69 7.47 22.39
N LEU A 91 -10.51 8.33 23.00
CA LEU A 91 -10.74 9.72 22.55
C LEU A 91 -9.49 10.62 22.71
N HIS A 92 -8.73 10.44 23.79
CA HIS A 92 -7.52 11.22 24.05
C HIS A 92 -6.43 10.93 22.99
N ASP A 93 -6.25 9.66 22.64
CA ASP A 93 -5.26 9.26 21.63
C ASP A 93 -5.63 9.73 20.22
N MET A 94 -6.91 9.69 19.85
CA MET A 94 -7.38 10.23 18.56
C MET A 94 -7.12 11.74 18.44
N THR A 95 -7.32 12.50 19.52
CA THR A 95 -7.16 13.97 19.51
C THR A 95 -5.69 14.40 19.50
N PHE A 96 -4.76 13.60 20.01
CA PHE A 96 -3.32 13.88 19.99
C PHE A 96 -2.68 13.73 18.59
N SER A 97 -3.25 12.85 17.74
CA SER A 97 -2.78 12.62 16.36
C SER A 97 -3.24 13.69 15.35
N ALA A 98 -4.20 14.53 15.73
CA ALA A 98 -4.72 15.64 14.93
C ALA A 98 -3.84 16.90 15.09
N GLN A 99 -2.55 16.81 14.76
CA GLN A 99 -1.75 18.04 14.65
C GLN A 99 -2.20 18.85 13.41
N PRO A 100 -2.30 20.18 13.52
CA PRO A 100 -2.71 21.01 12.40
C PRO A 100 -1.69 20.86 11.27
N GLN A 101 -2.20 20.44 10.11
CA GLN A 101 -1.42 20.33 8.88
C GLN A 101 -0.68 21.65 8.62
N VAL A 102 0.64 21.56 8.46
CA VAL A 102 1.43 22.65 7.89
C VAL A 102 0.90 22.85 6.48
N LYS A 103 0.08 23.89 6.27
CA LYS A 103 -0.29 24.37 4.94
C LYS A 103 1.02 24.66 4.23
N ILE A 104 1.35 23.90 3.19
CA ILE A 104 2.45 24.23 2.30
C ILE A 104 2.08 25.58 1.69
N GLY A 105 2.67 26.65 2.22
CA GLY A 105 2.49 28.00 1.70
C GLY A 105 2.96 28.05 0.25
N LYS A 106 2.47 29.03 -0.51
CA LYS A 106 2.99 29.34 -1.84
C LYS A 106 4.53 29.48 -1.73
N ILE A 107 5.28 28.67 -2.46
CA ILE A 107 6.75 28.71 -2.46
C ILE A 107 7.17 29.91 -3.30
N TYR A 108 7.87 30.85 -2.67
CA TYR A 108 8.35 32.05 -3.34
C TYR A 108 9.72 31.80 -3.99
N PRO A 109 10.10 32.52 -5.06
CA PRO A 109 11.33 32.26 -5.83
C PRO A 109 12.63 32.24 -5.01
N ASN A 110 12.66 32.91 -3.85
CA ASN A 110 13.85 32.98 -3.00
C ASN A 110 13.89 31.92 -1.89
N ASP A 111 12.82 31.14 -1.70
CA ASP A 111 12.69 30.14 -0.64
C ASP A 111 13.65 28.95 -0.87
N PRO A 112 14.10 28.26 0.18
CA PRO A 112 14.93 27.07 0.05
C PRO A 112 14.21 25.99 -0.77
N CYS A 113 14.94 25.33 -1.68
CA CYS A 113 14.36 24.32 -2.56
C CYS A 113 13.87 23.11 -1.76
N PRO A 114 12.59 22.72 -1.87
CA PRO A 114 12.04 21.53 -1.22
C PRO A 114 12.62 20.21 -1.76
N CYS A 115 13.40 20.26 -2.85
CA CYS A 115 14.15 19.14 -3.41
C CYS A 115 15.37 18.72 -2.56
N GLY A 116 15.63 19.37 -1.42
CA GLY A 116 16.73 19.04 -0.53
C GLY A 116 18.11 19.50 -1.01
N SER A 117 18.19 20.29 -2.09
CA SER A 117 19.48 20.72 -2.68
C SER A 117 20.19 21.85 -1.92
N GLY A 118 19.55 22.45 -0.92
CA GLY A 118 20.05 23.62 -0.19
C GLY A 118 20.08 24.94 -0.99
N LYS A 119 19.65 24.94 -2.26
CA LYS A 119 19.65 26.13 -3.14
C LYS A 119 18.30 26.85 -3.12
N LYS A 120 18.27 28.16 -3.44
CA LYS A 120 17.01 28.91 -3.63
C LYS A 120 16.17 28.32 -4.76
N TYR A 121 14.84 28.29 -4.62
CA TYR A 121 13.90 27.66 -5.56
C TYR A 121 14.10 28.14 -7.01
N LYS A 122 14.27 29.46 -7.21
CA LYS A 122 14.55 30.07 -8.52
C LYS A 122 15.83 29.58 -9.20
N LYS A 123 16.81 29.14 -8.41
CA LYS A 123 18.12 28.66 -8.90
C LYS A 123 18.19 27.14 -8.98
N CYS A 124 17.10 26.43 -8.69
CA CYS A 124 17.10 24.96 -8.62
C CYS A 124 15.99 24.33 -9.47
N CYS A 125 14.73 24.49 -9.08
CA CYS A 125 13.61 23.78 -9.72
C CYS A 125 12.73 24.70 -10.57
N MET A 126 12.88 26.02 -10.49
CA MET A 126 12.00 26.96 -11.19
C MET A 126 12.18 27.01 -12.71
N ASN A 127 13.39 26.70 -13.22
CA ASN A 127 13.73 26.79 -14.65
C ASN A 127 13.89 25.42 -15.33
N LYS A 128 13.39 24.34 -14.73
CA LYS A 128 13.47 23.01 -15.35
C LYS A 128 12.23 22.74 -16.22
N THR A 129 12.40 21.95 -17.28
CA THR A 129 11.38 21.57 -18.30
C THR A 129 10.11 20.99 -17.68
N ASP A 130 9.00 20.90 -18.43
CA ASP A 130 7.71 20.40 -17.89
C ASP A 130 7.82 18.99 -17.27
N ASP A 131 8.68 18.11 -17.80
CA ASP A 131 8.99 16.80 -17.18
C ASP A 131 9.49 16.91 -15.73
N ASN A 132 10.29 17.95 -15.43
CA ASN A 132 10.83 18.16 -14.09
C ASN A 132 9.79 18.71 -13.11
N LYS A 133 8.71 19.32 -13.60
CA LYS A 133 7.59 19.79 -12.74
C LYS A 133 6.71 18.62 -12.33
N GLU A 134 6.41 17.71 -13.26
CA GLU A 134 5.66 16.48 -12.95
C GLU A 134 6.44 15.60 -11.97
N ASP A 135 7.74 15.38 -12.20
CA ASP A 135 8.58 14.63 -11.28
C ASP A 135 8.62 15.26 -9.87
N PHE A 136 8.58 16.59 -9.76
CA PHE A 136 8.55 17.29 -8.49
C PHE A 136 7.20 17.13 -7.76
N ILE A 137 6.08 17.31 -8.47
CA ILE A 137 4.74 17.10 -7.92
C ILE A 137 4.60 15.65 -7.45
N MET A 138 5.04 14.71 -8.26
CA MET A 138 5.00 13.28 -7.93
C MET A 138 5.99 12.93 -6.83
N ALA A 139 7.10 13.66 -6.63
CA ALA A 139 7.99 13.44 -5.49
C ALA A 139 7.31 13.78 -4.15
N ALA A 140 6.56 14.87 -4.09
CA ALA A 140 5.76 15.21 -2.92
C ALA A 140 4.64 14.17 -2.69
N ASP A 141 4.01 13.71 -3.78
CA ASP A 141 3.02 12.64 -3.76
C ASP A 141 3.58 11.34 -3.18
N ARG A 142 4.74 10.88 -3.67
CA ARG A 142 5.45 9.70 -3.14
C ARG A 142 5.66 9.79 -1.64
N LYS A 143 6.20 10.91 -1.16
CA LYS A 143 6.46 11.10 0.27
C LYS A 143 5.19 11.04 1.11
N LYS A 144 4.07 11.53 0.57
CA LYS A 144 2.78 11.52 1.27
C LYS A 144 2.18 10.12 1.35
N TRP A 145 2.16 9.39 0.24
CA TRP A 145 1.39 8.14 0.11
C TRP A 145 2.20 6.87 0.31
N LEU A 146 3.54 6.94 0.30
CA LEU A 146 4.39 5.83 0.74
C LEU A 146 4.56 5.76 2.26
N LYS A 147 4.01 6.72 3.01
CA LYS A 147 4.05 6.65 4.49
C LYS A 147 3.43 5.36 5.02
N ASP A 148 2.36 4.90 4.36
CA ASP A 148 1.61 3.71 4.74
C ASP A 148 2.12 2.46 4.00
N TYR A 149 3.12 2.58 3.13
CA TYR A 149 3.75 1.44 2.47
C TYR A 149 4.64 0.70 3.46
N PRO A 150 4.68 -0.65 3.46
CA PRO A 150 5.54 -1.40 4.37
C PRO A 150 7.02 -1.20 4.04
N GLU A 151 7.68 -0.25 4.70
CA GLU A 151 9.10 0.01 4.50
C GLU A 151 9.98 -0.75 5.51
N ASP A 152 11.15 -1.18 5.05
CA ASP A 152 12.19 -1.74 5.91
C ASP A 152 12.87 -0.60 6.68
N PRO A 153 12.78 -0.56 8.01
CA PRO A 153 13.42 0.48 8.81
C PRO A 153 14.94 0.30 8.82
N ASP A 154 15.67 1.41 9.00
CA ASP A 154 17.14 1.37 9.16
C ASP A 154 17.58 0.46 10.32
N CYS A 155 16.74 0.36 11.36
CA CYS A 155 16.94 -0.50 12.52
C CYS A 155 15.84 -1.56 12.58
N ARG A 156 16.19 -2.80 12.25
CA ARG A 156 15.26 -3.94 12.33
C ARG A 156 15.06 -4.41 13.77
N VAL A 157 13.84 -4.88 14.03
CA VAL A 157 13.41 -5.45 15.30
C VAL A 157 13.44 -6.98 15.17
N GLU A 158 14.04 -7.65 16.13
CA GLU A 158 14.11 -9.11 16.16
C GLU A 158 12.71 -9.73 16.21
N GLY A 159 12.45 -10.72 15.36
CA GLY A 159 11.15 -11.39 15.23
C GLY A 159 10.15 -10.68 14.31
N HIS A 160 10.47 -9.48 13.80
CA HIS A 160 9.70 -8.85 12.74
C HIS A 160 10.14 -9.38 11.36
N ILE A 161 9.20 -9.43 10.43
CA ILE A 161 9.44 -9.76 9.02
C ILE A 161 9.33 -8.48 8.19
N TYR A 162 10.11 -8.40 7.13
CA TYR A 162 10.19 -7.23 6.25
C TYR A 162 10.06 -7.65 4.79
N LEU A 163 9.57 -6.75 3.93
CA LEU A 163 9.44 -7.04 2.50
C LEU A 163 10.76 -7.47 1.85
N SER A 164 11.86 -6.86 2.28
CA SER A 164 13.22 -7.14 1.83
C SER A 164 13.73 -8.54 2.23
N ASP A 165 13.04 -9.24 3.13
CA ASP A 165 13.34 -10.66 3.44
C ASP A 165 12.82 -11.60 2.34
N PHE A 166 11.84 -11.15 1.55
CA PHE A 166 11.16 -11.96 0.54
C PHE A 166 11.37 -11.45 -0.90
N TYR A 167 11.56 -10.14 -1.07
CA TYR A 167 11.64 -9.50 -2.38
C TYR A 167 12.92 -8.69 -2.55
N ASP A 168 13.46 -8.72 -3.77
CA ASP A 168 14.61 -7.88 -4.11
C ASP A 168 14.23 -6.40 -4.24
N GLN A 169 15.22 -5.53 -4.05
CA GLN A 169 15.04 -4.09 -4.09
C GLN A 169 14.36 -3.59 -5.38
N LYS A 170 14.66 -4.21 -6.54
CA LYS A 170 14.06 -3.75 -7.79
C LYS A 170 12.57 -4.07 -7.85
N SER A 171 12.17 -5.19 -7.26
CA SER A 171 10.77 -5.64 -7.16
C SER A 171 9.98 -4.75 -6.22
N ILE A 172 10.54 -4.42 -5.05
CA ILE A 172 9.95 -3.45 -4.11
C ILE A 172 9.77 -2.08 -4.77
N GLU A 173 10.77 -1.60 -5.51
CA GLU A 173 10.67 -0.31 -6.21
C GLU A 173 9.60 -0.30 -7.31
N THR A 174 9.47 -1.40 -8.07
CA THR A 174 8.40 -1.55 -9.07
C THR A 174 7.04 -1.58 -8.40
N ASP A 175 6.91 -2.34 -7.31
CA ASP A 175 5.69 -2.44 -6.55
C ASP A 175 5.27 -1.11 -5.90
N LYS A 176 6.21 -0.32 -5.36
CA LYS A 176 5.93 1.06 -4.89
C LYS A 176 5.27 1.91 -5.96
N LEU A 177 5.69 1.81 -7.23
CA LEU A 177 5.07 2.55 -8.33
C LEU A 177 3.63 2.08 -8.58
N VAL A 178 3.41 0.78 -8.62
CA VAL A 178 2.06 0.21 -8.81
C VAL A 178 1.15 0.57 -7.62
N TYR A 179 1.66 0.47 -6.40
CA TYR A 179 0.99 0.87 -5.17
C TYR A 179 0.58 2.34 -5.21
N LEU A 180 1.50 3.23 -5.60
CA LEU A 180 1.22 4.65 -5.75
C LEU A 180 0.17 4.97 -6.79
N ALA A 181 0.03 4.13 -7.82
CA ALA A 181 -1.01 4.26 -8.85
C ALA A 181 -2.37 3.77 -8.32
N LEU A 182 -2.43 2.54 -7.82
CA LEU A 182 -3.68 1.81 -7.63
C LEU A 182 -4.23 1.84 -6.21
N LYS A 183 -3.40 2.07 -5.18
CA LYS A 183 -3.86 2.05 -3.79
C LYS A 183 -4.98 3.06 -3.58
N HIS A 184 -6.06 2.60 -2.96
CA HIS A 184 -7.19 3.46 -2.64
C HIS A 184 -6.80 4.57 -1.67
N ARG A 185 -6.95 5.82 -2.12
CA ARG A 185 -6.59 7.02 -1.36
C ARG A 185 -7.82 7.56 -0.64
N GLN A 186 -8.02 7.16 0.62
CA GLN A 186 -9.05 7.77 1.46
C GLN A 186 -8.64 9.20 1.82
N GLY A 187 -9.36 10.18 1.29
CA GLY A 187 -9.17 11.60 1.59
C GLY A 187 -10.44 12.25 2.12
N PHE A 188 -10.28 13.27 2.98
CA PHE A 188 -11.37 14.19 3.30
C PHE A 188 -11.99 14.73 2.00
N ILE A 189 -13.30 14.96 1.98
CA ILE A 189 -14.04 15.39 0.78
C ILE A 189 -13.38 16.62 0.12
N THR A 190 -12.80 17.51 0.94
CA THR A 190 -12.10 18.74 0.51
C THR A 190 -10.71 18.53 -0.07
N GLN A 191 -10.14 17.33 0.07
CA GLN A 191 -8.80 16.95 -0.40
C GLN A 191 -8.84 15.84 -1.46
N ARG A 192 -10.02 15.53 -2.02
CA ARG A 192 -10.16 14.53 -3.08
C ARG A 192 -9.52 15.04 -4.37
N GLU A 193 -8.67 14.20 -4.96
CA GLU A 193 -8.15 14.44 -6.31
C GLU A 193 -9.32 14.50 -7.31
N THR A 194 -9.22 15.37 -8.32
CA THR A 194 -10.16 15.34 -9.44
C THR A 194 -9.89 14.10 -10.30
N PRO A 195 -10.88 13.62 -11.07
CA PRO A 195 -10.69 12.48 -11.97
C PRO A 195 -9.49 12.64 -12.93
N GLU A 196 -9.25 13.86 -13.43
CA GLU A 196 -8.11 14.16 -14.31
C GLU A 196 -6.77 14.09 -13.57
N GLN A 197 -6.71 14.57 -12.32
CA GLN A 197 -5.52 14.45 -11.48
C GLN A 197 -5.22 12.98 -11.16
N MET A 198 -6.26 12.20 -10.86
CA MET A 198 -6.14 10.77 -10.62
C MET A 198 -5.62 10.03 -11.86
N SER A 199 -6.21 10.28 -13.04
CA SER A 199 -5.79 9.66 -14.31
C SER A 199 -4.33 9.98 -14.61
N LYS A 200 -3.93 11.26 -14.56
CA LYS A 200 -2.55 11.69 -14.80
C LYS A 200 -1.55 11.02 -13.86
N ARG A 201 -1.89 10.95 -12.58
CA ARG A 201 -1.06 10.30 -11.57
C ARG A 201 -0.92 8.79 -11.83
N GLN A 202 -2.04 8.11 -12.05
CA GLN A 202 -2.06 6.68 -12.33
C GLN A 202 -1.23 6.37 -13.57
N LEU A 203 -1.44 7.13 -14.64
CA LEU A 203 -0.71 6.98 -15.89
C LEU A 203 0.80 7.18 -15.70
N TYR A 204 1.21 8.23 -14.97
CA TYR A 204 2.62 8.51 -14.67
C TYR A 204 3.32 7.32 -13.98
N TYR A 205 2.71 6.79 -12.91
CA TYR A 205 3.33 5.69 -12.15
C TYR A 205 3.27 4.36 -12.89
N LEU A 206 2.15 4.03 -13.54
CA LEU A 206 2.00 2.77 -14.27
C LEU A 206 2.93 2.70 -15.49
N ARG A 207 3.21 3.81 -16.17
CA ARG A 207 4.23 3.85 -17.24
C ARG A 207 5.63 3.51 -16.74
N ARG A 208 6.00 4.07 -15.58
CA ARG A 208 7.31 3.80 -14.95
C ARG A 208 7.39 2.35 -14.45
N ALA A 209 6.29 1.82 -13.90
CA ALA A 209 6.19 0.42 -13.52
C ALA A 209 6.32 -0.50 -14.74
N PHE A 210 5.66 -0.16 -15.86
CA PHE A 210 5.75 -0.88 -17.12
C PHE A 210 7.18 -0.91 -17.66
N ALA A 211 7.90 0.22 -17.69
CA ALA A 211 9.28 0.25 -18.13
C ALA A 211 10.21 -0.68 -17.31
N ARG A 212 10.01 -0.74 -15.99
CA ARG A 212 10.78 -1.65 -15.12
C ARG A 212 10.38 -3.11 -15.31
N TYR A 213 9.08 -3.36 -15.49
CA TYR A 213 8.54 -4.68 -15.77
C TYR A 213 9.09 -5.26 -17.08
N THR A 214 9.11 -4.47 -18.15
CA THR A 214 9.64 -4.90 -19.46
C THR A 214 11.13 -5.18 -19.39
N GLU A 215 11.92 -4.30 -18.77
CA GLU A 215 13.36 -4.49 -18.55
C GLU A 215 13.64 -5.80 -17.79
N ARG A 216 12.92 -6.06 -16.70
CA ARG A 216 13.09 -7.26 -15.89
C ARG A 216 12.72 -8.52 -16.67
N CYS A 217 11.58 -8.49 -17.35
CA CYS A 217 11.10 -9.59 -18.16
C CYS A 217 12.07 -9.97 -19.28
N GLN A 218 12.68 -8.98 -19.93
CA GLN A 218 13.68 -9.20 -20.97
C GLN A 218 15.00 -9.74 -20.40
N ALA A 219 15.47 -9.17 -19.30
CA ALA A 219 16.73 -9.57 -18.65
C ALA A 219 16.71 -11.02 -18.16
N GLU A 220 15.57 -11.50 -17.68
CA GLU A 220 15.43 -12.87 -17.14
C GLU A 220 14.71 -13.84 -18.09
N GLY A 221 14.28 -13.38 -19.25
CA GLY A 221 13.58 -14.23 -20.23
C GLY A 221 12.23 -14.77 -19.74
N ILE A 222 11.56 -14.04 -18.83
CA ILE A 222 10.23 -14.38 -18.30
C ILE A 222 9.23 -14.36 -19.45
N ARG A 223 8.31 -15.34 -19.53
CA ARG A 223 7.40 -15.49 -20.68
C ARG A 223 5.93 -15.35 -20.34
N THR A 224 5.53 -15.51 -19.09
CA THR A 224 4.12 -15.41 -18.68
C THR A 224 3.93 -14.41 -17.54
N PHE A 225 2.71 -13.93 -17.35
CA PHE A 225 2.37 -13.10 -16.18
C PHE A 225 2.59 -13.86 -14.87
N GLN A 226 2.21 -15.14 -14.83
CA GLN A 226 2.34 -15.98 -13.64
C GLN A 226 3.80 -16.14 -13.21
N GLU A 227 4.71 -16.40 -14.15
CA GLU A 227 6.15 -16.52 -13.85
C GLU A 227 6.73 -15.24 -13.23
N TYR A 228 6.26 -14.07 -13.65
CA TYR A 228 6.64 -12.81 -13.02
C TYR A 228 6.00 -12.66 -11.64
N ASP A 229 4.69 -12.93 -11.55
CA ASP A 229 3.89 -12.69 -10.35
C ASP A 229 4.34 -13.56 -9.18
N ASP A 230 4.68 -14.82 -9.43
CA ASP A 230 5.15 -15.77 -8.42
C ASP A 230 6.47 -15.33 -7.75
N LYS A 231 7.25 -14.48 -8.43
CA LYS A 231 8.60 -14.09 -7.98
C LYS A 231 8.71 -12.64 -7.54
N TYR A 232 7.92 -11.74 -8.14
CA TYR A 232 8.17 -10.30 -8.06
C TYR A 232 6.98 -9.45 -7.68
N SER A 233 5.75 -9.95 -7.86
CA SER A 233 4.56 -9.16 -7.54
C SER A 233 4.25 -9.24 -6.05
N ILE A 234 3.95 -8.09 -5.43
CA ILE A 234 3.71 -7.98 -4.00
C ILE A 234 2.24 -7.63 -3.73
N HIS A 235 1.79 -6.42 -4.06
CA HIS A 235 0.42 -5.96 -3.78
C HIS A 235 -0.54 -6.23 -4.94
N TYR A 236 -0.07 -6.10 -6.18
CA TYR A 236 -0.92 -6.17 -7.36
C TYR A 236 -0.31 -7.11 -8.40
N PRO A 237 -1.03 -8.15 -8.86
CA PRO A 237 -0.56 -9.00 -9.94
C PRO A 237 -0.42 -8.23 -11.27
N SER A 238 0.55 -8.64 -12.08
CA SER A 238 0.98 -7.95 -13.29
C SER A 238 -0.12 -7.79 -14.31
N ALA A 239 -0.88 -8.86 -14.56
CA ALA A 239 -2.00 -8.82 -15.49
C ALA A 239 -3.06 -7.76 -15.12
N VAL A 240 -3.32 -7.57 -13.82
CA VAL A 240 -4.34 -6.63 -13.33
C VAL A 240 -3.91 -5.19 -13.55
N TRP A 241 -2.73 -4.79 -13.05
CA TRP A 241 -2.31 -3.40 -13.18
C TRP A 241 -1.95 -3.01 -14.62
N LEU A 242 -1.50 -3.97 -15.45
CA LEU A 242 -1.32 -3.75 -16.89
C LEU A 242 -2.65 -3.53 -17.61
N ASN A 243 -3.71 -4.25 -17.23
CA ASN A 243 -5.04 -4.01 -17.77
C ASN A 243 -5.52 -2.58 -17.45
N TYR A 244 -5.33 -2.14 -16.19
CA TYR A 244 -5.62 -0.75 -15.81
C TYR A 244 -4.83 0.27 -16.63
N LEU A 245 -3.53 0.04 -16.86
CA LEU A 245 -2.73 0.90 -17.74
C LEU A 245 -3.29 0.97 -19.16
N MET A 246 -3.68 -0.17 -19.74
CA MET A 246 -4.27 -0.22 -21.09
C MET A 246 -5.60 0.54 -21.16
N GLN A 247 -6.45 0.44 -20.12
CA GLN A 247 -7.70 1.18 -20.04
C GLN A 247 -7.46 2.70 -19.98
N LEU A 248 -6.50 3.14 -19.16
CA LEU A 248 -6.14 4.56 -19.04
C LEU A 248 -5.56 5.11 -20.35
N LEU A 249 -4.65 4.36 -21.00
CA LEU A 249 -4.08 4.76 -22.29
C LEU A 249 -5.16 4.90 -23.38
N LYS A 250 -6.19 4.05 -23.34
CA LYS A 250 -7.34 4.16 -24.25
C LYS A 250 -8.20 5.39 -23.96
N GLN A 251 -8.41 5.72 -22.68
CA GLN A 251 -9.19 6.89 -22.26
C GLN A 251 -8.49 8.21 -22.65
N GLU A 252 -7.17 8.27 -22.54
CA GLU A 252 -6.36 9.45 -22.88
C GLU A 252 -5.98 9.52 -24.38
N GLU A 253 -6.53 8.63 -25.22
CA GLU A 253 -6.28 8.55 -26.68
C GLU A 253 -4.81 8.33 -27.09
N LEU A 254 -4.02 7.70 -26.22
CA LEU A 254 -2.58 7.48 -26.36
C LEU A 254 -2.26 6.19 -27.14
N SER A 255 -2.64 6.20 -28.42
CA SER A 255 -2.62 5.01 -29.29
C SER A 255 -1.25 4.36 -29.50
N ALA A 256 -0.16 5.13 -29.55
CA ALA A 256 1.18 4.59 -29.76
C ALA A 256 1.64 3.71 -28.58
N GLU A 257 1.48 4.23 -27.35
CA GLU A 257 1.87 3.53 -26.12
C GLU A 257 0.91 2.38 -25.82
N LEU A 258 -0.39 2.55 -26.12
CA LEU A 258 -1.35 1.45 -26.02
C LEU A 258 -0.94 0.27 -26.92
N ASN A 259 -0.51 0.54 -28.16
CA ASN A 259 -0.04 -0.49 -29.08
C ASN A 259 1.23 -1.18 -28.57
N GLU A 260 2.15 -0.43 -27.95
CA GLU A 260 3.36 -0.98 -27.34
C GLU A 260 3.02 -1.94 -26.19
N VAL A 261 2.23 -1.49 -25.22
CA VAL A 261 1.83 -2.31 -24.07
C VAL A 261 1.05 -3.54 -24.54
N THR A 262 0.10 -3.36 -25.46
CA THR A 262 -0.71 -4.47 -26.00
C THR A 262 0.15 -5.52 -26.69
N LYS A 263 1.11 -5.11 -27.53
CA LYS A 263 2.03 -6.04 -28.19
C LYS A 263 2.91 -6.79 -27.19
N PHE A 264 3.39 -6.10 -26.16
CA PHE A 264 4.18 -6.73 -25.11
C PHE A 264 3.37 -7.78 -24.33
N CYS A 265 2.13 -7.44 -23.97
CA CYS A 265 1.22 -8.31 -23.23
C CYS A 265 0.70 -9.49 -24.07
N ALA A 266 0.47 -9.31 -25.37
CA ALA A 266 -0.04 -10.38 -26.24
C ALA A 266 0.94 -11.56 -26.42
N GLY A 267 2.22 -11.36 -26.09
CA GLY A 267 3.23 -12.42 -26.10
C GLY A 267 3.34 -13.22 -24.80
N ARG A 268 2.41 -13.05 -23.85
CA ARG A 268 2.51 -13.55 -22.47
C ARG A 268 1.22 -14.12 -21.90
#